data_AF-A0A193BQA9-F1
#
_entry.id   AF-A0A193BQA9-F1
#
_cell.length_a   1.000
_cell.length_b   1.000
_cell.length_c   1.000
_cell.angle_alpha   90.00
_cell.angle_beta   90.00
_cell.angle_gamma   90.00
#
_symmetry.space_group_name_H-M   'P 1'
#
loop_
_entity.id
_entity.type
_entity.pdbx_description
1 polymer ?
#
loop_
_entity_poly.entity_id
_entity_poly.type
_entity_poly.pdbx_seq_one_letter_code
_entity_poly.pdbx_strand_id
1 'polypeptide(L)'
;MKVHQYCSFALKSETVSAGEISARLGMQPDEALVLGSRSAEHRLPRMHTWKVTHRGPGPVDDQIESVIGRLAPVRPGIRKLVDEGASAVLQVVRYFHHRDGGEEFGWHLSPAVLAFLTEAAAALDVDEYDLSE
;
A
#
# COMPACT_ATOMS: atom_id res chain seq x y z
N MET A 1 -5.24 -0.31 25.33
CA MET A 1 -4.13 0.11 24.45
C MET A 1 -4.77 0.81 23.27
N LYS A 2 -4.45 2.09 23.04
CA LYS A 2 -5.02 2.82 21.90
C LYS A 2 -4.21 2.55 20.64
N VAL A 3 -4.88 2.32 19.52
CA VAL A 3 -4.22 2.00 18.25
C VAL A 3 -4.60 3.03 17.19
N HIS A 4 -3.61 3.65 16.56
CA HIS A 4 -3.82 4.42 15.35
C HIS A 4 -3.29 3.61 14.16
N GLN A 5 -4.13 3.40 13.15
CA GLN A 5 -3.82 2.49 12.07
C GLN A 5 -4.34 3.00 10.73
N TYR A 6 -3.63 2.64 9.67
CA TYR A 6 -4.06 2.91 8.31
C TYR A 6 -3.49 1.87 7.34
N CYS A 7 -4.04 1.81 6.14
CA CYS A 7 -3.49 0.97 5.09
C CYS A 7 -3.24 1.73 3.79
N SER A 8 -2.31 1.22 2.99
CA SER A 8 -2.07 1.67 1.63
C SER A 8 -1.69 0.51 0.74
N PHE A 9 -2.15 0.50 -0.49
CA PHE A 9 -1.63 -0.38 -1.53
C PHE A 9 -0.61 0.40 -2.37
N ALA A 10 0.58 -0.17 -2.55
CA ALA A 10 1.67 0.46 -3.25
C ALA A 10 2.14 -0.39 -4.43
N LEU A 11 2.31 0.26 -5.58
CA LEU A 11 3.14 -0.22 -6.66
C LEU A 11 4.49 0.50 -6.59
N LYS A 12 5.58 -0.26 -6.49
CA LYS A 12 6.95 0.27 -6.46
C LYS A 12 7.71 -0.24 -7.68
N SER A 13 8.42 0.64 -8.38
CA SER A 13 9.21 0.28 -9.56
C SER A 13 10.46 1.15 -9.69
N GLU A 14 11.58 0.56 -10.07
CA GLU A 14 12.82 1.30 -10.35
C GLU A 14 12.81 1.98 -11.72
N THR A 15 11.93 1.54 -12.63
CA THR A 15 11.96 1.93 -14.05
C THR A 15 10.67 2.55 -14.54
N VAL A 16 9.52 2.25 -13.91
CA VAL A 16 8.21 2.76 -14.31
C VAL A 16 7.79 3.87 -13.36
N SER A 17 7.61 5.08 -13.89
CA SER A 17 7.19 6.23 -13.09
C SER A 17 5.73 6.11 -12.61
N ALA A 18 5.39 6.81 -11.52
CA ALA A 18 4.00 6.86 -11.04
C ALA A 18 3.02 7.44 -12.09
N GLY A 19 3.47 8.40 -12.90
CA GLY A 19 2.65 8.94 -13.99
C GLY A 19 2.36 7.90 -15.07
N GLU A 20 3.36 7.08 -15.42
CA GLU A 20 3.19 5.99 -16.37
C GLU A 20 2.33 4.85 -15.81
N ILE A 21 2.49 4.50 -14.53
CA ILE A 21 1.59 3.56 -13.83
C ILE A 21 0.15 4.08 -13.94
N SER A 22 -0.08 5.37 -13.68
CA SER A 22 -1.42 5.96 -13.75
C SER A 22 -2.02 5.88 -15.15
N ALA A 23 -1.22 6.16 -16.19
CA ALA A 23 -1.64 6.07 -17.57
C ALA A 23 -2.01 4.63 -17.97
N ARG A 24 -1.22 3.65 -17.52
CA ARG A 24 -1.45 2.23 -17.81
C ARG A 24 -2.65 1.64 -17.07
N LEU A 25 -2.89 2.08 -15.83
CA LEU A 25 -4.03 1.63 -15.04
C LEU A 25 -5.32 2.41 -15.33
N GLY A 26 -5.23 3.60 -15.95
CA GLY A 26 -6.37 4.50 -16.09
C GLY A 26 -6.87 5.05 -14.75
N MET A 27 -6.01 5.08 -13.73
CA MET A 27 -6.34 5.45 -12.35
C MET A 27 -5.23 6.34 -11.77
N GLN A 28 -5.62 7.40 -11.07
CA GLN A 28 -4.67 8.26 -10.34
C GLN A 28 -4.38 7.68 -8.94
N PRO A 29 -3.16 7.85 -8.41
CA PRO A 29 -2.85 7.50 -7.03
C PRO A 29 -3.40 8.57 -6.08
N ASP A 30 -3.53 8.21 -4.81
CA ASP A 30 -3.67 9.21 -3.74
C ASP A 30 -2.30 9.86 -3.43
N GLU A 31 -1.22 9.08 -3.54
CA GLU A 31 0.14 9.55 -3.28
C GLU A 31 1.12 9.02 -4.35
N ALA A 32 2.00 9.89 -4.84
CA ALA A 32 3.11 9.53 -5.72
C ALA A 32 4.43 9.98 -5.08
N LEU A 33 5.38 9.05 -4.96
CA LEU A 33 6.68 9.31 -4.35
C LEU A 33 7.81 8.93 -5.31
N VAL A 34 8.89 9.70 -5.26
CA VAL A 34 10.13 9.42 -5.98
C VAL A 34 11.24 9.37 -4.95
N LEU A 35 11.72 8.16 -4.66
CA LEU A 35 12.79 7.92 -3.72
C LEU A 35 14.13 8.03 -4.46
N GLY A 36 14.92 9.01 -4.04
CA GLY A 36 16.34 9.09 -4.41
C GLY A 36 17.19 8.13 -3.59
N SER A 37 18.43 7.95 -4.03
CA SER A 37 19.50 7.32 -3.25
C SER A 37 20.64 8.32 -3.09
N ARG A 38 21.30 8.32 -1.93
CA ARG A 38 22.54 9.10 -1.73
C ARG A 38 23.80 8.31 -2.13
N SER A 39 23.67 7.02 -2.44
CA SER A 39 24.79 6.21 -2.92
C SER A 39 25.01 6.45 -4.42
N ALA A 40 26.27 6.67 -4.79
CA ALA A 40 26.70 6.92 -6.17
C ALA A 40 26.54 5.70 -7.09
N GLU A 41 26.34 4.51 -6.53
CA GLU A 41 26.16 3.26 -7.29
C GLU A 41 24.76 3.11 -7.87
N HIS A 42 23.77 3.86 -7.36
CA HIS A 42 22.40 3.79 -7.83
C HIS A 42 22.09 4.87 -8.87
N ARG A 43 21.41 4.50 -9.96
CA ARG A 43 20.79 5.48 -10.85
C ARG A 43 19.65 6.19 -10.10
N LEU A 44 19.56 7.51 -10.26
CA LEU A 44 18.46 8.30 -9.74
C LEU A 44 17.35 8.43 -10.80
N PRO A 45 16.07 8.28 -10.42
CA PRO A 45 15.60 7.90 -9.09
C PRO A 45 15.79 6.41 -8.79
N ARG A 46 15.95 6.06 -7.51
CA ARG A 46 16.11 4.67 -7.07
C ARG A 46 14.80 3.90 -7.17
N MET A 47 13.68 4.57 -6.87
CA MET A 47 12.38 3.93 -6.81
C MET A 47 11.27 4.94 -7.02
N HIS A 48 10.34 4.63 -7.89
CA HIS A 48 9.05 5.29 -8.01
C HIS A 48 8.02 4.52 -7.19
N THR A 49 7.08 5.23 -6.56
CA THR A 49 6.01 4.63 -5.80
C THR A 49 4.69 5.30 -6.16
N TRP A 50 3.69 4.49 -6.46
CA TRP A 50 2.31 4.86 -6.75
C TRP A 50 1.44 4.22 -5.68
N LYS A 51 0.66 5.02 -4.93
CA LYS A 51 -0.07 4.55 -3.75
C LYS A 51 -1.55 4.94 -3.76
N VAL A 52 -2.37 4.00 -3.33
CA VAL A 52 -3.77 4.22 -2.94
C VAL A 52 -3.85 3.99 -1.44
N THR A 53 -4.30 5.01 -0.71
CA THR A 53 -4.22 5.08 0.75
C THR A 53 -5.62 5.29 1.31
N HIS A 54 -5.94 4.61 2.41
CA HIS A 54 -7.07 4.97 3.25
C HIS A 54 -6.53 5.31 4.64
N ARG A 55 -6.76 6.56 5.07
CA ARG A 55 -6.49 7.06 6.42
C ARG A 55 -7.79 7.64 6.95
N GLY A 56 -8.46 6.88 7.80
CA GLY A 56 -9.76 7.24 8.33
C GLY A 56 -9.97 6.67 9.72
N PRO A 57 -11.00 7.15 10.45
CA PRO A 57 -11.41 6.51 11.68
C PRO A 57 -11.96 5.11 11.38
N GLY A 58 -11.76 4.19 12.32
CA GLY A 58 -12.35 2.86 12.28
C GLY A 58 -11.36 1.73 11.99
N PRO A 59 -11.89 0.49 11.95
CA PRO A 59 -11.09 -0.73 11.81
C PRO A 59 -10.29 -0.77 10.51
N VAL A 60 -9.05 -1.30 10.56
CA VAL A 60 -8.19 -1.34 9.37
C VAL A 60 -8.64 -2.35 8.31
N ASP A 61 -9.41 -3.38 8.69
CA ASP A 61 -10.04 -4.29 7.75
C ASP A 61 -11.06 -3.57 6.85
N ASP A 62 -11.89 -2.67 7.39
CA ASP A 62 -12.77 -1.81 6.58
C ASP A 62 -11.97 -0.90 5.63
N GLN A 63 -10.85 -0.35 6.11
CA GLN A 63 -9.95 0.46 5.29
C GLN A 63 -9.33 -0.35 4.15
N ILE A 64 -8.93 -1.60 4.43
CA ILE A 64 -8.40 -2.53 3.44
C ILE A 64 -9.46 -2.86 2.39
N GLU A 65 -10.68 -3.22 2.80
CA GLU A 65 -11.79 -3.48 1.87
C GLU A 65 -12.07 -2.27 0.97
N SER A 66 -12.01 -1.06 1.53
CA SER A 66 -12.14 0.19 0.75
C SER A 66 -11.03 0.35 -0.30
N VAL A 67 -9.77 0.13 0.07
CA VAL A 67 -8.63 0.21 -0.86
C VAL A 67 -8.72 -0.87 -1.94
N ILE A 68 -9.02 -2.11 -1.56
CA ILE A 68 -9.14 -3.23 -2.51
C ILE A 68 -10.33 -3.03 -3.44
N GLY A 69 -11.47 -2.55 -2.94
CA GLY A 69 -12.64 -2.23 -3.76
C GLY A 69 -12.33 -1.18 -4.84
N ARG A 70 -11.50 -0.17 -4.52
CA ARG A 70 -11.03 0.83 -5.50
C ARG A 70 -10.11 0.24 -6.56
N LEU A 71 -9.29 -0.74 -6.19
CA LEU A 71 -8.29 -1.35 -7.09
C LEU A 71 -8.83 -2.53 -7.89
N ALA A 72 -9.93 -3.15 -7.45
CA ALA A 72 -10.52 -4.32 -8.08
C ALA A 72 -10.73 -4.16 -9.60
N PRO A 73 -11.21 -3.02 -10.13
CA PRO A 73 -11.39 -2.83 -11.58
C PRO A 73 -10.08 -2.84 -12.38
N VAL A 74 -8.95 -2.47 -11.77
CA VAL A 74 -7.64 -2.34 -12.43
C VAL A 74 -6.68 -3.48 -12.08
N ARG A 75 -7.14 -4.51 -11.36
CA ARG A 75 -6.35 -5.67 -10.93
C ARG A 75 -5.55 -6.34 -12.06
N PRO A 76 -6.09 -6.58 -13.26
CA PRO A 76 -5.29 -7.17 -14.35
C PRO A 76 -4.10 -6.27 -14.76
N GLY A 77 -4.28 -4.95 -14.73
CA GLY A 77 -3.22 -3.99 -15.00
C GLY A 77 -2.13 -3.98 -13.91
N ILE A 78 -2.54 -4.10 -12.65
CA ILE A 78 -1.62 -4.27 -11.51
C ILE A 78 -0.78 -5.54 -11.71
N ARG A 79 -1.42 -6.67 -12.01
CA ARG A 79 -0.71 -7.93 -12.26
C ARG A 79 0.30 -7.81 -13.39
N LYS A 80 -0.09 -7.19 -14.51
CA LYS A 80 0.81 -6.97 -15.64
C LYS A 80 2.03 -6.13 -15.25
N LEU A 81 1.84 -5.07 -14.46
CA LEU A 81 2.96 -4.25 -13.96
C LEU A 81 3.91 -5.07 -13.08
N VAL A 82 3.38 -5.98 -12.25
CA VAL A 82 4.19 -6.88 -11.43
C VAL A 82 4.97 -7.88 -12.29
N ASP A 83 4.33 -8.46 -13.30
CA ASP A 83 5.01 -9.36 -14.26
C ASP A 83 6.13 -8.65 -15.05
N GLU A 84 6.02 -7.33 -15.23
CA GLU A 84 7.04 -6.47 -15.85
C GLU A 84 8.11 -5.97 -14.87
N GLY A 85 8.06 -6.40 -13.60
CA GLY A 85 9.10 -6.15 -12.60
C GLY A 85 8.78 -5.10 -11.53
N ALA A 86 7.55 -4.56 -11.48
CA ALA A 86 7.12 -3.79 -10.32
C ALA A 86 6.84 -4.70 -9.11
N SER A 87 6.93 -4.17 -7.90
CA SER A 87 6.44 -4.85 -6.69
C SER A 87 5.10 -4.27 -6.28
N ALA A 88 4.13 -5.12 -5.98
CA ALA A 88 2.85 -4.74 -5.37
C ALA A 88 2.82 -5.11 -3.88
N VAL A 89 2.39 -4.20 -3.02
CA VAL A 89 2.35 -4.42 -1.56
C VAL A 89 1.12 -3.75 -0.95
N LEU A 90 0.31 -4.50 -0.20
CA LEU A 90 -0.61 -3.94 0.78
C LEU A 90 0.15 -3.71 2.09
N GLN A 91 0.33 -2.44 2.46
CA GLN A 91 0.98 -2.02 3.69
C GLN A 91 -0.07 -1.65 4.73
N VAL A 92 0.02 -2.25 5.91
CA VAL A 92 -0.75 -1.89 7.10
C VAL A 92 0.22 -1.29 8.11
N VAL A 93 -0.07 -0.08 8.59
CA VAL A 93 0.77 0.59 9.59
C VAL A 93 -0.04 0.75 10.86
N ARG A 94 0.50 0.31 12.00
CA ARG A 94 -0.14 0.37 13.32
C ARG A 94 0.78 1.05 14.32
N TYR A 95 0.24 2.02 15.04
CA TYR A 95 0.88 2.69 16.16
C TYR A 95 0.12 2.32 17.44
N PHE A 96 0.75 1.50 18.28
CA PHE A 96 0.25 1.18 19.62
C PHE A 96 0.53 2.32 20.59
N HIS A 97 -0.30 2.42 21.62
CA HIS A 97 -0.24 3.49 22.63
C HIS A 97 -0.37 4.91 22.05
N HIS A 98 -0.96 5.04 20.85
CA HIS A 98 -1.13 6.34 20.21
C HIS A 98 -2.21 7.16 20.94
N ARG A 99 -1.90 8.41 21.29
CA ARG A 99 -2.82 9.29 22.06
C ARG A 99 -4.20 9.45 21.39
N ASP A 100 -4.20 9.50 20.05
CA ASP A 100 -5.37 9.69 19.19
C ASP A 100 -5.93 8.35 18.64
N GLY A 101 -5.44 7.20 19.13
CA GLY A 101 -5.88 5.88 18.68
C GLY A 101 -7.23 5.42 19.27
N GLY A 102 -7.89 4.50 18.58
CA GLY A 102 -9.11 3.82 19.02
C GLY A 102 -8.83 2.55 19.84
N GLU A 103 -9.89 1.86 20.27
CA GLU A 103 -9.78 0.59 21.02
C GLU A 103 -9.80 -0.64 20.08
N GLU A 104 -8.97 -0.64 19.04
CA GLU A 104 -8.84 -1.77 18.11
C GLU A 104 -7.67 -2.70 18.46
N PHE A 105 -7.94 -4.00 18.67
CA PHE A 105 -6.91 -4.96 19.09
C PHE A 105 -6.39 -5.86 17.95
N GLY A 106 -7.16 -6.03 16.87
CA GLY A 106 -6.79 -6.90 15.75
C GLY A 106 -7.58 -6.55 14.49
N TRP A 107 -7.30 -7.29 13.42
CA TRP A 107 -7.94 -7.14 12.12
C TRP A 107 -7.85 -8.47 11.36
N HIS A 108 -8.65 -8.59 10.31
CA HIS A 108 -8.69 -9.80 9.49
C HIS A 108 -8.71 -9.43 8.01
N LEU A 109 -8.46 -10.43 7.16
CA LEU A 109 -8.63 -10.30 5.73
C LEU A 109 -9.76 -11.22 5.29
N SER A 110 -10.71 -10.67 4.53
CA SER A 110 -11.74 -11.50 3.91
C SER A 110 -11.13 -12.40 2.82
N PRO A 111 -11.81 -13.49 2.44
CA PRO A 111 -11.40 -14.31 1.30
C PRO A 111 -11.26 -13.49 0.00
N ALA A 112 -12.09 -12.46 -0.19
CA ALA A 112 -12.03 -11.60 -1.37
C ALA A 112 -10.75 -10.78 -1.42
N VAL A 113 -10.31 -10.22 -0.28
CA VAL A 113 -9.03 -9.52 -0.19
C VAL A 113 -7.86 -10.47 -0.44
N LEU A 114 -7.87 -11.65 0.17
CA LEU A 114 -6.81 -12.66 -0.03
C LEU A 114 -6.72 -13.10 -1.51
N ALA A 115 -7.86 -13.29 -2.17
CA ALA A 115 -7.91 -13.59 -3.60
C ALA A 115 -7.34 -12.43 -4.44
N PHE A 116 -7.73 -11.19 -4.15
CA PHE A 116 -7.17 -10.02 -4.84
C PHE A 116 -5.64 -9.96 -4.71
N LEU A 117 -5.10 -10.11 -3.49
CA LEU A 117 -3.65 -10.03 -3.26
C LEU A 117 -2.91 -11.14 -4.02
N THR A 118 -3.46 -12.35 -4.01
CA THR A 118 -2.89 -13.49 -4.74
C THR A 118 -2.88 -13.24 -6.25
N GLU A 119 -4.00 -12.79 -6.82
CA GLU A 119 -4.13 -12.51 -8.25
C GLU A 119 -3.25 -11.34 -8.70
N ALA A 120 -3.11 -10.32 -7.86
CA ALA A 120 -2.22 -9.17 -8.10
C ALA A 120 -0.73 -9.49 -7.88
N ALA A 121 -0.40 -10.68 -7.35
CA ALA A 121 0.93 -11.02 -6.84
C ALA A 121 1.47 -9.97 -5.85
N ALA A 122 0.59 -9.48 -4.99
CA ALA A 122 0.90 -8.49 -3.98
C ALA A 122 1.30 -9.16 -2.65
N ALA A 123 2.35 -8.63 -2.03
CA ALA A 123 2.69 -8.98 -0.65
C ALA A 123 1.79 -8.25 0.35
N LEU A 124 1.67 -8.81 1.55
CA LEU A 124 1.18 -8.11 2.73
C LEU A 124 2.37 -7.72 3.60
N ASP A 125 2.41 -6.47 4.01
CA ASP A 125 3.47 -5.87 4.83
C ASP A 125 2.81 -5.16 6.02
N VAL A 126 3.27 -5.45 7.24
CA VAL A 126 2.65 -4.95 8.47
C VAL A 126 3.72 -4.31 9.33
N ASP A 127 3.69 -2.98 9.39
CA ASP A 127 4.58 -2.18 10.21
C ASP A 127 3.89 -1.87 11.54
N GLU A 128 4.50 -2.31 12.64
CA GLU A 128 3.99 -2.10 13.98
C GLU A 128 4.98 -1.31 14.83
N TYR A 129 4.49 -0.22 15.43
CA TYR A 129 5.28 0.68 16.26
C TYR A 129 4.64 0.82 17.64
N ASP A 130 5.43 0.59 18.68
CA ASP A 130 5.04 0.88 20.06
C ASP A 130 5.48 2.31 20.43
N LEU A 131 4.52 3.13 20.89
CA LEU A 131 4.75 4.51 21.32
C LEU A 131 4.65 4.66 22.84
N SER A 132 4.74 3.57 23.61
CA SER A 132 4.95 3.64 25.05
C SER A 132 6.32 4.28 25.36
N GLU A 133 6.35 5.14 26.38
CA GLU A 133 7.57 5.73 26.94
C GLU A 133 8.29 4.77 27.88
#